data_AF-A0A6S6UES3-F1
#
_entry.id   AF-A0A6S6UES3-F1
#
_cell.length_a   1.000
_cell.length_b   1.000
_cell.length_c   1.000
_cell.angle_alpha   90.00
_cell.angle_beta   90.00
_cell.angle_gamma   90.00
#
_symmetry.space_group_name_H-M   'P 1'
#
loop_
_entity.id
_entity.type
_entity.pdbx_description
1 polymer ?
#
loop_
_entity_poly.entity_id
_entity_poly.type
_entity_poly.pdbx_seq_one_letter_code
_entity_poly.pdbx_strand_id
1 'polypeptide(L)'
;MPPKKAQRTKHIDSRLTEDEYNIISEKAKNTGLSNSKYIRNLAMNYPIKSTVDQRALAELVKCKSDLGRLGGLFKLWLESENGTWGDLGDRRYEDISDLVDDLIAKEDELLQIARKLLD
;
A
#
# COMPACT_ATOMS: atom_id res chain seq x y z
N MET A 1 7.88 -36.81 8.88
CA MET A 1 7.33 -36.24 7.63
C MET A 1 6.02 -35.54 7.99
N PRO A 2 5.84 -34.24 7.71
CA PRO A 2 4.59 -33.56 8.03
C PRO A 2 3.44 -34.22 7.25
N PRO A 3 2.22 -34.30 7.82
CA PRO A 3 1.09 -34.95 7.16
C PRO A 3 0.80 -34.26 5.83
N LYS A 4 0.74 -35.05 4.76
CA LYS A 4 0.41 -34.60 3.40
C LYS A 4 -1.00 -33.99 3.46
N LYS A 5 -1.13 -32.68 3.18
CA LYS A 5 -2.45 -31.99 3.18
C LYS A 5 -3.45 -32.84 2.40
N ALA A 6 -4.56 -33.21 3.03
CA ALA A 6 -5.58 -34.06 2.42
C ALA A 6 -6.01 -33.48 1.06
N GLN A 7 -6.07 -34.35 0.05
CA GLN A 7 -6.49 -33.96 -1.29
C GLN A 7 -7.96 -33.58 -1.26
N ARG A 8 -8.29 -32.41 -1.82
CA ARG A 8 -9.67 -31.93 -1.88
C ARG A 8 -10.36 -32.57 -3.08
N THR A 9 -11.39 -33.39 -2.83
CA THR A 9 -12.07 -34.21 -3.85
C THR A 9 -13.55 -33.84 -4.05
N LYS A 10 -14.11 -33.00 -3.17
CA LYS A 10 -15.51 -32.53 -3.25
C LYS A 10 -15.57 -31.12 -3.82
N HIS A 11 -16.56 -30.84 -4.66
CA HIS A 11 -16.84 -29.53 -5.24
C HIS A 11 -18.27 -29.10 -4.90
N ILE A 12 -18.49 -27.78 -4.90
CA ILE A 12 -19.79 -27.14 -4.75
C ILE A 12 -19.95 -26.28 -6.00
N ASP A 13 -21.01 -26.55 -6.77
CA ASP A 13 -21.34 -25.76 -7.95
C ASP A 13 -22.43 -24.75 -7.60
N SER A 14 -22.20 -23.50 -7.99
CA SER A 14 -23.18 -22.43 -7.90
C SER A 14 -23.42 -21.90 -9.30
N ARG A 15 -24.70 -21.72 -9.66
CA ARG A 15 -25.06 -21.00 -10.88
C ARG A 15 -24.87 -19.51 -10.62
N LEU A 16 -24.19 -18.84 -11.55
CA LEU A 16 -23.90 -17.42 -11.51
C LEU A 16 -24.37 -16.81 -12.82
N THR A 17 -24.81 -15.56 -12.78
CA THR A 17 -24.94 -14.73 -13.99
C THR A 17 -23.55 -14.32 -14.49
N GLU A 18 -23.47 -13.84 -15.74
CA GLU A 18 -22.23 -13.32 -16.33
C GLU A 18 -21.62 -12.22 -15.45
N ASP A 19 -22.45 -11.29 -14.97
CA ASP A 19 -22.04 -10.17 -14.13
C ASP A 19 -21.52 -10.65 -12.76
N GLU A 20 -22.22 -11.58 -12.13
CA GLU A 20 -21.78 -12.16 -10.85
C GLU A 20 -20.44 -12.89 -10.99
N TYR A 21 -20.25 -13.62 -12.09
CA TYR A 21 -18.99 -14.30 -12.37
C TYR A 21 -17.85 -13.30 -12.53
N ASN A 22 -18.06 -12.21 -13.27
CA ASN A 22 -17.06 -11.17 -13.49
C ASN A 22 -16.67 -10.48 -12.19
N ILE A 23 -17.66 -10.08 -11.37
CA ILE A 23 -17.42 -9.46 -10.06
C ILE A 23 -16.59 -10.38 -9.15
N ILE A 24 -16.95 -11.66 -9.08
CA ILE A 24 -16.22 -12.64 -8.25
C ILE A 24 -14.80 -12.84 -8.80
N SER A 25 -14.63 -12.89 -10.12
CA SER A 25 -13.33 -13.08 -10.74
C SER A 25 -12.41 -11.89 -10.50
N GLU A 26 -12.91 -10.66 -10.58
CA GLU A 26 -12.13 -9.46 -10.24
C GLU A 26 -11.73 -9.45 -8.76
N LYS A 27 -12.66 -9.72 -7.85
CA LYS A 27 -12.35 -9.80 -6.41
C LYS A 27 -11.32 -10.89 -6.11
N ALA A 28 -11.40 -12.04 -6.79
CA ALA A 28 -10.41 -13.10 -6.67
C ALA A 28 -9.04 -12.67 -7.20
N LYS A 29 -8.98 -12.02 -8.37
CA LYS A 29 -7.74 -11.44 -8.95
C LYS A 29 -7.10 -10.44 -7.99
N ASN A 30 -7.89 -9.55 -7.38
CA ASN A 30 -7.42 -8.54 -6.43
C ASN A 30 -6.83 -9.14 -5.15
N THR A 31 -7.07 -10.42 -4.87
CA THR A 31 -6.52 -11.12 -3.69
C THR A 31 -5.39 -12.10 -4.08
N GLY A 32 -5.06 -12.23 -5.36
CA GLY A 32 -4.09 -13.20 -5.87
C GLY A 32 -4.53 -14.66 -5.69
N LEU A 33 -5.84 -14.89 -5.53
CA LEU A 33 -6.42 -16.21 -5.32
C LEU A 33 -7.19 -16.65 -6.57
N SER A 34 -7.27 -17.96 -6.82
CA SER A 34 -8.24 -18.47 -7.80
C SER A 34 -9.67 -18.28 -7.30
N ASN A 35 -10.65 -18.15 -8.20
CA ASN A 35 -12.06 -17.94 -7.85
C ASN A 35 -12.55 -18.96 -6.79
N SER A 36 -12.24 -20.25 -6.96
CA SER A 36 -12.62 -21.30 -6.00
C SER A 36 -11.93 -21.15 -4.64
N LYS A 37 -10.69 -20.64 -4.60
CA LYS A 37 -9.96 -20.41 -3.34
C LYS A 37 -10.48 -19.15 -2.63
N TYR A 38 -10.82 -18.12 -3.39
CA TYR A 38 -11.44 -16.89 -2.89
C TYR A 38 -12.81 -17.17 -2.26
N ILE A 39 -13.74 -17.79 -3.00
CA ILE A 39 -15.08 -18.15 -2.50
C ILE A 39 -14.99 -19.07 -1.28
N ARG A 40 -14.12 -20.08 -1.32
CA ARG A 40 -13.95 -20.97 -0.16
C ARG A 40 -13.46 -20.23 1.07
N ASN A 41 -12.50 -19.32 0.90
CA ASN A 41 -11.99 -18.53 2.02
C ASN A 41 -13.07 -17.60 2.58
N LEU A 42 -13.89 -16.99 1.72
CA LEU A 42 -15.06 -16.22 2.15
C LEU A 42 -16.07 -17.09 2.92
N ALA A 43 -16.46 -18.23 2.37
CA ALA A 43 -17.45 -19.13 2.97
C ALA A 43 -16.98 -19.75 4.30
N MET A 44 -15.68 -19.92 4.47
CA MET A 44 -15.06 -20.41 5.71
C MET A 44 -14.63 -19.29 6.66
N ASN A 45 -14.95 -18.03 6.33
CA ASN A 45 -14.57 -16.85 7.10
C ASN A 45 -13.07 -16.75 7.39
N TYR A 46 -12.23 -17.24 6.47
CA TYR A 46 -10.78 -17.13 6.55
C TYR A 46 -10.35 -15.71 6.18
N PRO A 47 -9.27 -15.18 6.79
CA PRO A 47 -8.75 -13.86 6.46
C PRO A 47 -8.26 -13.86 5.00
N ILE A 48 -8.89 -13.04 4.17
CA ILE A 48 -8.47 -12.77 2.80
C ILE A 48 -7.71 -11.46 2.83
N LYS A 49 -6.40 -11.50 2.57
CA LYS A 49 -5.59 -10.29 2.41
C LYS A 49 -5.68 -9.85 0.96
N SER A 50 -6.18 -8.65 0.70
CA SER A 50 -6.19 -8.10 -0.65
C SER A 50 -4.76 -7.73 -1.06
N THR A 51 -4.36 -8.04 -2.30
CA THR A 51 -3.09 -7.53 -2.85
C THR A 51 -3.13 -6.02 -3.05
N VAL A 52 -4.35 -5.48 -3.20
CA VAL A 52 -4.62 -4.04 -3.21
C VAL A 52 -4.20 -3.38 -1.90
N ASP A 53 -4.53 -4.00 -0.75
CA ASP A 53 -4.11 -3.51 0.57
C ASP A 53 -2.59 -3.52 0.72
N GLN A 54 -1.89 -4.48 0.10
CA GLN A 54 -0.44 -4.57 0.18
C GLN A 54 0.25 -3.45 -0.60
N ARG A 55 -0.30 -3.02 -1.75
CA ARG A 55 0.22 -1.88 -2.51
C ARG A 55 -0.01 -0.57 -1.76
N ALA A 56 -1.23 -0.35 -1.28
CA ALA A 56 -1.56 0.81 -0.46
C ALA A 56 -0.69 0.91 0.79
N LEU A 57 -0.46 -0.23 1.47
CA LEU A 57 0.42 -0.28 2.63
C LEU A 57 1.87 0.04 2.27
N ALA A 58 2.39 -0.47 1.14
CA ALA A 58 3.76 -0.19 0.72
C ALA A 58 3.97 1.30 0.42
N GLU A 59 3.00 1.95 -0.20
CA GLU A 59 3.05 3.38 -0.50
C GLU A 59 2.91 4.24 0.76
N LEU A 60 2.04 3.86 1.70
CA LEU A 60 1.93 4.52 3.00
C LEU A 60 3.22 4.40 3.83
N VAL A 61 3.89 3.24 3.77
CA VAL A 61 5.21 3.03 4.39
C VAL A 61 6.27 3.94 3.77
N LYS A 62 6.23 4.15 2.45
CA LYS A 62 7.13 5.07 1.75
C LYS A 62 6.91 6.51 2.21
N CYS A 63 5.66 6.98 2.26
CA CYS A 63 5.30 8.30 2.77
C CYS A 63 5.83 8.55 4.19
N LYS A 64 5.61 7.58 5.10
CA LYS A 64 6.12 7.67 6.47
C LYS A 64 7.65 7.79 6.52
N SER A 65 8.36 7.09 5.63
CA SER A 65 9.82 7.18 5.54
C SER A 65 10.27 8.57 5.09
N ASP A 66 9.58 9.17 4.13
CA ASP A 66 9.93 10.48 3.57
C ASP A 66 9.64 11.60 4.60
N LEU A 67 8.53 11.50 5.34
CA LEU A 67 8.23 12.39 6.47
C LEU A 67 9.28 12.27 7.59
N GLY A 68 9.78 11.06 7.86
CA GLY A 68 10.86 10.84 8.83
C GLY A 68 12.17 11.52 8.42
N ARG A 69 12.48 11.56 7.12
CA ARG A 69 13.65 12.28 6.59
C ARG A 69 13.49 13.78 6.73
N LEU A 70 12.32 14.33 6.42
CA LEU A 70 12.02 15.75 6.62
C LEU A 70 12.14 16.17 8.08
N GLY A 71 11.59 15.37 9.01
CA GLY A 71 11.74 15.64 10.44
C GLY A 71 13.20 15.65 10.89
N GLY A 72 14.05 14.78 10.31
CA GLY A 72 15.50 14.78 10.56
C GLY A 72 16.21 16.02 10.03
N LEU A 73 15.86 16.48 8.83
CA LEU A 73 16.39 17.72 8.24
C LEU A 73 15.95 18.95 9.03
N PHE A 74 14.69 18.99 9.45
CA PHE A 74 14.15 20.08 10.26
C PHE A 74 14.77 20.12 11.66
N LYS A 75 15.05 18.96 12.24
CA LYS A 75 15.78 18.86 13.50
C LYS A 75 17.23 19.37 13.36
N LEU A 76 17.93 18.97 12.30
CA LEU A 76 19.28 19.47 12.01
C LEU A 76 19.30 21.00 11.84
N TRP A 77 18.26 21.55 11.21
CA TRP A 77 18.07 22.98 11.06
C TRP A 77 17.85 23.69 12.41
N LEU A 78 16.98 23.16 13.28
CA LEU A 78 16.73 23.71 14.62
C LEU A 78 17.95 23.61 15.57
N GLU A 79 18.77 22.57 15.40
CA GLU A 79 19.99 22.36 16.19
C GLU A 79 21.16 23.24 15.72
N SER A 80 21.08 23.84 14.53
CA SER A 80 22.05 24.85 14.09
C SER A 80 21.79 26.16 14.84
N GLU A 81 22.64 26.47 15.83
CA GLU A 81 22.55 27.71 16.61
C GLU A 81 22.55 28.93 15.68
N ASN A 82 21.54 29.78 15.87
CA ASN A 82 21.46 31.21 15.50
C ASN A 82 20.46 31.65 14.43
N GLY A 83 19.58 30.80 13.89
CA GLY A 83 18.47 31.26 13.02
C GLY A 83 18.89 31.98 11.72
N THR A 84 20.19 32.17 11.52
CA THR A 84 20.87 32.36 10.26
C THR A 84 21.06 30.97 9.69
N TRP A 85 20.66 30.73 8.43
CA TRP A 85 20.90 29.51 7.66
C TRP A 85 22.19 28.80 8.08
N GLY A 86 22.09 27.93 9.08
CA GLY A 86 23.25 27.31 9.71
C GLY A 86 23.86 26.38 8.69
N ASP A 87 25.19 26.40 8.59
CA ASP A 87 25.96 25.64 7.62
C ASP A 87 25.44 24.20 7.49
N LEU A 88 24.62 23.96 6.46
CA LEU A 88 24.00 22.68 6.12
C LEU A 88 25.01 21.76 5.38
N GLY A 89 26.29 22.12 5.40
CA GLY A 89 27.30 21.59 4.49
C GLY A 89 27.02 22.06 3.05
N ASP A 90 27.20 21.18 2.07
CA ASP A 90 26.91 21.50 0.65
C ASP A 90 25.43 21.73 0.34
N ARG A 91 24.51 21.53 1.30
CA ARG A 91 23.07 21.65 1.05
C ARG A 91 22.54 23.04 1.37
N ARG A 92 21.87 23.64 0.41
CA ARG A 92 21.29 24.99 0.46
C ARG A 92 19.81 24.91 0.80
N TYR A 93 19.19 26.06 1.10
CA TYR A 93 17.74 26.15 1.31
C TYR A 93 16.93 25.59 0.12
N GLU A 94 17.45 25.77 -1.08
CA GLU A 94 16.91 25.21 -2.33
C GLU A 94 16.74 23.69 -2.22
N ASP A 95 17.71 22.97 -1.64
CA ASP A 95 17.64 21.51 -1.48
C ASP A 95 16.56 21.07 -0.47
N ILE A 96 16.18 21.95 0.47
CA ILE A 96 15.07 21.68 1.40
C ILE A 96 13.73 21.97 0.72
N SER A 97 13.65 23.08 -0.04
CA SER A 97 12.44 23.43 -0.80
C SER A 97 12.10 22.35 -1.81
N ASP A 98 13.10 21.88 -2.58
CA ASP A 98 12.93 20.81 -3.56
C ASP A 98 12.44 19.51 -2.89
N LEU A 99 12.90 19.22 -1.67
CA LEU A 99 12.50 18.03 -0.93
C LEU A 99 11.07 18.14 -0.37
N VAL A 100 10.63 19.36 -0.03
CA VAL A 100 9.25 19.65 0.35
C VAL A 100 8.34 19.56 -0.88
N ASP A 101 8.77 20.08 -2.03
CA ASP A 101 8.03 19.99 -3.29
C ASP A 101 7.88 18.53 -3.75
N ASP A 102 8.95 17.73 -3.63
CA ASP A 102 8.92 16.28 -3.85
C ASP A 102 7.95 15.57 -2.90
N LEU A 103 7.87 16.01 -1.64
CA LEU A 103 6.92 15.45 -0.67
C LEU A 103 5.47 15.77 -1.07
N ILE A 104 5.19 17.01 -1.43
CA ILE A 104 3.86 17.46 -1.88
C ILE A 104 3.45 16.66 -3.12
N ALA A 105 4.36 16.48 -4.08
CA ALA A 105 4.10 15.67 -5.27
C ALA A 105 3.81 14.19 -4.94
N LYS A 106 4.49 13.63 -3.93
CA LYS A 106 4.25 12.25 -3.47
C LYS A 106 2.94 12.12 -2.69
N GLU A 107 2.51 13.15 -1.98
CA GLU A 107 1.21 13.21 -1.30
C GLU A 107 0.06 13.20 -2.32
N ASP A 108 0.20 13.91 -3.44
CA ASP A 108 -0.76 13.90 -4.55
C ASP A 108 -0.86 12.52 -5.24
N GLU A 109 0.26 11.85 -5.49
CA GLU A 109 0.26 10.47 -6.01
C GLU A 109 -0.49 9.51 -5.07
N LEU A 110 -0.25 9.61 -3.76
CA LEU A 110 -0.91 8.80 -2.74
C LEU A 110 -2.42 9.05 -2.68
N LEU A 111 -2.84 10.32 -2.72
CA LEU A 111 -4.26 10.69 -2.76
C LEU A 111 -4.95 10.15 -4.00
N GLN A 112 -4.27 10.15 -5.15
CA GLN A 112 -4.82 9.61 -6.39
C GLN A 112 -4.95 8.09 -6.34
N ILE A 113 -4.00 7.39 -5.70
CA ILE A 113 -4.09 5.95 -5.51
C ILE A 113 -5.19 5.62 -4.50
N ALA A 114 -5.25 6.32 -3.36
CA ALA A 114 -6.34 6.16 -2.39
C ALA A 114 -7.74 6.40 -2.99
N ARG A 115 -7.89 7.40 -3.88
CA ARG A 115 -9.15 7.62 -4.62
C ARG A 115 -9.52 6.44 -5.51
N LYS A 116 -8.56 5.91 -6.28
CA LYS A 116 -8.74 4.70 -7.11
C LYS A 116 -9.07 3.43 -6.30
N LEU A 117 -8.85 3.45 -4.99
CA LEU A 117 -9.20 2.35 -4.08
C LEU A 117 -10.58 2.50 -3.45
N LEU A 118 -11.11 3.73 -3.41
CA LEU A 118 -12.41 4.09 -2.86
C LEU A 118 -13.53 4.06 -3.91
N ASP A 119 -13.18 4.21 -5.19
CA ASP A 119 -14.05 3.96 -6.35
C ASP A 119 -14.12 2.46 -6.69
#